data_AF-A0A6M8VZM2-F1
#
_entry.id   AF-A0A6M8VZM2-F1
#
_cell.length_a   1.000
_cell.length_b   1.000
_cell.length_c   1.000
_cell.angle_alpha   90.00
_cell.angle_beta   90.00
_cell.angle_gamma   90.00
#
_symmetry.space_group_name_H-M   'P 1'
#
loop_
_entity.id
_entity.type
_entity.pdbx_description
1 polymer ?
#
loop_
_entity_poly.entity_id
_entity_poly.type
_entity_poly.pdbx_seq_one_letter_code
_entity_poly.pdbx_strand_id
1 'polypeptide(L)'
;MSQQYGDAAAAAPEKKATESFQTAQTADGGGKNFIHGEMTAIGKEAAEELHARFKAEIAETVEKSLPDGSDDTLRKAATDYCVALVRTRQKMNQKTLKAAFAEGPEALQTKTKSLLSELDELAQELEKQLESKRNNPDADTSWFNAEEKKRLAKQKAAVAEGKEQLDELFEGGERVYFKLSDYSSSPLLPYVREHVEAKGYTIKDYAAGYAEDNRKNTVKIGKILKDNPTLLKTYTEDPYRTADNLMVVLTRSYEDLARASFARGWQSCRSGSYSAVSNAISEINIGVVAAYLISDKDPDINNPLGRVNLKPYDGTHQQPEGATGWFKKLMAKKQEEAEDSDKADTIYMTFNPIGLHHPGFVDAVNRFAEEHFNRGKVGKFNLRSGCESYQEFQSRTRLPEDTEEMLQAVGAHYKKNSDGSFTVKGDLSLRGLGLSRLPDLTNVNVEGGIDISNNKLLSLEGLPQTPIKFLNASHNLLLCFAGCTPVIEGSFNYQDNAYLQTTLGKPQAAKYEYGNGRRDPGRRATSTECIGPLEKPDNFPGFKRS
;
A
#
# COMPACT_ATOMS: atom_id res chain seq x y z
N MET A 1 -55.74 -29.78 48.36
CA MET A 1 -56.21 -30.29 47.05
C MET A 1 -54.98 -30.75 46.28
N SER A 2 -54.24 -31.80 46.60
CA SER A 2 -54.55 -33.23 46.88
C SER A 2 -55.28 -33.94 45.76
N GLN A 3 -54.55 -34.82 45.06
CA GLN A 3 -54.90 -36.16 44.53
C GLN A 3 -54.16 -36.39 43.20
N GLN A 4 -53.18 -37.29 43.14
CA GLN A 4 -53.25 -38.77 43.14
C GLN A 4 -53.72 -39.36 41.80
N TYR A 5 -52.79 -40.13 41.22
CA TYR A 5 -52.90 -41.47 40.62
C TYR A 5 -54.18 -41.87 39.87
N GLY A 6 -53.97 -42.49 38.69
CA GLY A 6 -54.94 -43.41 38.10
C GLY A 6 -54.60 -43.86 36.69
N ASP A 7 -54.03 -45.06 36.60
CA ASP A 7 -53.80 -45.87 35.40
C ASP A 7 -55.07 -46.13 34.54
N ALA A 8 -54.90 -46.36 33.23
CA ALA A 8 -55.23 -47.65 32.57
C ALA A 8 -55.41 -47.54 31.03
N ALA A 9 -54.75 -48.51 30.37
CA ALA A 9 -54.83 -49.03 29.00
C ALA A 9 -56.06 -48.73 28.11
N ALA A 10 -55.82 -48.52 26.79
CA ALA A 10 -56.08 -49.51 25.73
C ALA A 10 -55.85 -48.98 24.29
N ALA A 11 -55.30 -49.89 23.46
CA ALA A 11 -55.42 -50.03 22.01
C ALA A 11 -54.70 -49.06 21.03
N ALA A 12 -53.93 -49.70 20.13
CA ALA A 12 -53.09 -49.18 19.06
C ALA A 12 -53.87 -48.50 17.90
N PRO A 13 -53.17 -47.77 17.01
CA PRO A 13 -52.75 -48.45 15.78
C PRO A 13 -51.32 -48.11 15.31
N GLU A 14 -50.77 -49.09 14.60
CA GLU A 14 -49.50 -49.09 13.86
C GLU A 14 -49.27 -47.83 13.01
N LYS A 15 -48.01 -47.36 12.98
CA LYS A 15 -47.37 -46.95 11.71
C LYS A 15 -45.85 -46.71 11.86
N LYS A 16 -45.15 -47.57 11.10
CA LYS A 16 -43.91 -47.35 10.32
C LYS A 16 -42.66 -46.85 11.03
N ALA A 17 -41.71 -47.77 11.06
CA ALA A 17 -40.30 -47.64 11.36
C ALA A 17 -39.61 -46.50 10.60
N THR A 18 -38.91 -45.67 11.37
CA THR A 18 -37.69 -44.98 10.95
C THR A 18 -36.65 -45.28 12.02
N GLU A 19 -35.87 -46.33 11.82
CA GLU A 19 -34.76 -46.67 12.69
C GLU A 19 -33.61 -45.70 12.48
N SER A 20 -33.31 -44.98 13.55
CA SER A 20 -32.03 -44.39 13.89
C SER A 20 -30.97 -45.48 14.11
N PHE A 21 -29.75 -45.26 13.61
CA PHE A 21 -28.56 -45.95 14.09
C PHE A 21 -27.47 -44.95 14.51
N GLN A 22 -27.46 -44.64 15.80
CA GLN A 22 -26.24 -44.57 16.63
C GLN A 22 -26.35 -45.83 17.52
N THR A 23 -25.36 -46.68 17.77
CA THR A 23 -23.91 -46.50 17.93
C THR A 23 -23.28 -47.89 17.97
N ALA A 24 -22.09 -48.09 17.40
CA ALA A 24 -21.15 -49.10 17.88
C ALA A 24 -19.72 -48.70 17.49
N GLN A 25 -18.99 -48.16 18.46
CA GLN A 25 -17.54 -48.09 18.43
C GLN A 25 -16.97 -49.51 18.53
N THR A 26 -16.22 -49.94 17.53
CA THR A 26 -15.13 -50.90 17.71
C THR A 26 -13.87 -50.28 17.13
N ALA A 27 -12.88 -50.15 18.01
CA ALA A 27 -11.52 -49.79 17.68
C ALA A 27 -10.91 -50.85 16.76
N ASP A 28 -10.60 -50.48 15.53
CA ASP A 28 -9.40 -50.98 14.85
C ASP A 28 -8.99 -49.99 13.74
N GLY A 29 -8.13 -49.04 14.13
CA GLY A 29 -7.51 -48.10 13.22
C GLY A 29 -6.32 -48.75 12.54
N GLY A 30 -6.53 -49.35 11.36
CA GLY A 30 -5.43 -49.98 10.63
C GLY A 30 -5.52 -49.96 9.09
N GLY A 31 -6.68 -49.68 8.49
CA GLY A 31 -6.85 -49.90 7.03
C GLY A 31 -6.65 -48.69 6.12
N LYS A 32 -6.92 -47.46 6.59
CA LYS A 32 -6.96 -46.27 5.71
C LYS A 32 -5.69 -45.42 5.70
N ASN A 33 -4.82 -45.55 6.71
CA ASN A 33 -3.54 -44.82 6.76
C ASN A 33 -2.42 -45.51 6.00
N PHE A 34 -2.51 -46.83 5.77
CA PHE A 34 -1.44 -47.57 5.07
C PHE A 34 -1.45 -47.30 3.56
N ILE A 35 -2.64 -47.31 2.93
CA ILE A 35 -2.79 -47.02 1.50
C ILE A 35 -2.51 -45.53 1.22
N HIS A 36 -2.87 -44.62 2.14
CA HIS A 36 -2.53 -43.20 1.99
C HIS A 36 -1.02 -42.95 2.20
N GLY A 37 -0.36 -43.67 3.12
CA GLY A 37 1.08 -43.55 3.37
C GLY A 37 1.93 -44.01 2.19
N GLU A 38 1.68 -45.20 1.66
CA GLU A 38 2.45 -45.74 0.52
C GLU A 38 2.16 -45.02 -0.79
N MET A 39 0.91 -44.62 -1.07
CA MET A 39 0.61 -43.81 -2.27
C MET A 39 1.22 -42.41 -2.20
N THR A 40 1.35 -41.83 -1.00
CA THR A 40 2.03 -40.53 -0.81
C THR A 40 3.55 -40.68 -0.91
N ALA A 41 4.11 -41.82 -0.46
CA ALA A 41 5.53 -42.13 -0.60
C ALA A 41 5.91 -42.38 -2.06
N ILE A 42 5.14 -43.18 -2.81
CA ILE A 42 5.36 -43.43 -4.24
C ILE A 42 5.21 -42.14 -5.05
N GLY A 43 4.20 -41.31 -4.75
CA GLY A 43 4.03 -40.00 -5.38
C GLY A 43 5.14 -39.01 -5.04
N LYS A 44 5.70 -39.09 -3.83
CA LYS A 44 6.81 -38.25 -3.37
C LYS A 44 8.14 -38.69 -3.96
N GLU A 45 8.47 -39.98 -3.93
CA GLU A 45 9.70 -40.53 -4.51
C GLU A 45 9.73 -40.31 -6.03
N ALA A 46 8.62 -40.57 -6.73
CA ALA A 46 8.54 -40.28 -8.17
C ALA A 46 8.66 -38.78 -8.47
N ALA A 47 8.11 -37.90 -7.62
CA ALA A 47 8.27 -36.45 -7.78
C ALA A 47 9.70 -35.99 -7.46
N GLU A 48 10.36 -36.60 -6.48
CA GLU A 48 11.74 -36.29 -6.07
C GLU A 48 12.76 -36.80 -7.10
N GLU A 49 12.57 -38.01 -7.65
CA GLU A 49 13.40 -38.58 -8.72
C GLU A 49 13.27 -37.77 -10.01
N LEU A 50 12.03 -37.40 -10.39
CA LEU A 50 11.77 -36.52 -11.52
C LEU A 50 12.42 -35.14 -11.29
N HIS A 51 12.35 -34.60 -10.07
CA HIS A 51 12.99 -33.33 -9.72
C HIS A 51 14.52 -33.38 -9.79
N ALA A 52 15.13 -34.48 -9.33
CA ALA A 52 16.57 -34.69 -9.38
C ALA A 52 17.07 -34.80 -10.83
N ARG A 53 16.35 -35.55 -11.68
CA ARG A 53 16.67 -35.69 -13.11
C ARG A 53 16.54 -34.36 -13.85
N PHE A 54 15.49 -33.58 -13.58
CA PHE A 54 15.34 -32.24 -14.17
C PHE A 54 16.40 -31.26 -13.70
N LYS A 55 16.83 -31.31 -12.44
CA LYS A 55 17.90 -30.45 -11.93
C LYS A 55 19.23 -30.78 -12.62
N ALA A 56 19.49 -32.06 -12.88
CA ALA A 56 20.66 -32.51 -13.62
C ALA A 56 20.62 -32.08 -15.09
N GLU A 57 19.48 -32.22 -15.77
CA GLU A 57 19.30 -31.81 -17.17
C GLU A 57 19.39 -30.28 -17.35
N ILE A 58 18.87 -29.48 -16.40
CA ILE A 58 19.01 -28.02 -16.41
C ILE A 58 20.47 -27.61 -16.20
N ALA A 59 21.14 -28.20 -15.20
CA ALA A 59 22.55 -27.91 -14.94
C ALA A 59 23.39 -28.28 -16.18
N GLU A 60 23.19 -29.48 -16.73
CA GLU A 60 23.93 -29.95 -17.90
C GLU A 60 23.67 -29.12 -19.16
N THR A 61 22.42 -28.73 -19.43
CA THR A 61 22.04 -27.96 -20.63
C THR A 61 22.50 -26.51 -20.51
N VAL A 62 22.34 -25.87 -19.35
CA VAL A 62 22.72 -24.47 -19.14
C VAL A 62 24.25 -24.32 -19.07
N GLU A 63 24.94 -25.25 -18.42
CA GLU A 63 26.41 -25.20 -18.21
C GLU A 63 27.19 -25.59 -19.47
N LYS A 64 26.66 -26.47 -20.33
CA LYS A 64 27.31 -26.84 -21.61
C LYS A 64 26.97 -25.91 -22.79
N SER A 65 25.84 -25.19 -22.74
CA SER A 65 25.34 -24.43 -23.90
C SER A 65 25.65 -22.94 -23.89
N LEU A 66 26.16 -22.40 -22.78
CA LEU A 66 26.59 -21.01 -22.69
C LEU A 66 28.12 -20.93 -22.78
N PRO A 67 28.71 -20.66 -23.96
CA PRO A 67 30.16 -20.42 -24.06
C PRO A 67 30.59 -19.24 -23.19
N ASP A 68 31.83 -19.29 -22.70
CA ASP A 68 32.47 -18.15 -22.02
C ASP A 68 32.40 -16.92 -22.93
N GLY A 69 31.78 -15.84 -22.45
CA GLY A 69 31.53 -14.63 -23.22
C GLY A 69 30.14 -14.51 -23.88
N SER A 70 29.20 -15.42 -23.57
CA SER A 70 27.80 -15.31 -24.05
C SER A 70 27.15 -13.97 -23.69
N ASP A 71 26.51 -13.33 -24.69
CA ASP A 71 25.88 -12.01 -24.54
C ASP A 71 24.58 -12.04 -23.70
N ASP A 72 24.10 -10.86 -23.32
CA ASP A 72 22.88 -10.68 -22.52
C ASP A 72 21.64 -11.33 -23.16
N THR A 73 21.60 -11.46 -24.49
CA THR A 73 20.46 -12.01 -25.23
C THR A 73 20.39 -13.52 -25.06
N LEU A 74 21.53 -14.20 -25.15
CA LEU A 74 21.64 -15.65 -24.95
C LEU A 74 21.37 -16.02 -23.49
N ARG A 75 21.89 -15.23 -22.54
CA ARG A 75 21.61 -15.38 -21.10
C ARG A 75 20.15 -15.16 -20.76
N LYS A 76 19.50 -14.18 -21.40
CA LYS A 76 18.06 -13.93 -21.25
C LYS A 76 17.23 -15.09 -21.80
N ALA A 77 17.59 -15.65 -22.95
CA ALA A 77 16.87 -16.79 -23.52
C ALA A 77 17.02 -18.06 -22.65
N ALA A 78 18.20 -18.31 -22.08
CA ALA A 78 18.41 -19.37 -21.09
C ALA A 78 17.60 -19.14 -19.80
N THR A 79 17.46 -17.89 -19.37
CA THR A 79 16.61 -17.51 -18.23
C THR A 79 15.13 -17.73 -18.55
N ASP A 80 14.66 -17.34 -19.74
CA ASP A 80 13.29 -17.54 -20.21
C ASP A 80 12.96 -19.05 -20.31
N TYR A 81 13.92 -19.89 -20.69
CA TYR A 81 13.82 -21.36 -20.64
C TYR A 81 13.69 -21.91 -19.22
N CYS A 82 14.53 -21.45 -18.29
CA CYS A 82 14.42 -21.81 -16.88
C CYS A 82 13.06 -21.42 -16.30
N VAL A 83 12.52 -20.25 -16.69
CA VAL A 83 11.17 -19.80 -16.30
C VAL A 83 10.08 -20.68 -16.92
N ALA A 84 10.24 -21.12 -18.18
CA ALA A 84 9.31 -22.05 -18.83
C ALA A 84 9.30 -23.43 -18.15
N LEU A 85 10.48 -23.96 -17.79
CA LEU A 85 10.63 -25.20 -17.03
C LEU A 85 10.02 -25.10 -15.62
N VAL A 86 10.22 -23.97 -14.94
CA VAL A 86 9.57 -23.68 -13.66
C VAL A 86 8.05 -23.63 -13.83
N ARG A 87 7.53 -23.01 -14.91
CA ARG A 87 6.09 -23.04 -15.27
C ARG A 87 5.55 -24.45 -15.52
N THR A 88 6.31 -25.32 -16.18
CA THR A 88 5.92 -26.72 -16.39
C THR A 88 5.93 -27.51 -15.06
N ARG A 89 6.94 -27.33 -14.21
CA ARG A 89 6.96 -27.83 -12.83
C ARG A 89 5.73 -27.41 -12.03
N GLN A 90 5.22 -26.22 -12.30
CA GLN A 90 4.10 -25.64 -11.56
C GLN A 90 2.73 -26.02 -12.15
N LYS A 91 2.66 -26.44 -13.42
CA LYS A 91 1.51 -27.17 -13.99
C LYS A 91 1.38 -28.59 -13.42
N MET A 92 2.48 -29.22 -13.00
CA MET A 92 2.51 -30.51 -12.27
C MET A 92 2.13 -30.39 -10.78
N ASN A 93 1.48 -29.30 -10.36
CA ASN A 93 0.95 -29.12 -9.01
C ASN A 93 -0.22 -30.08 -8.72
N GLN A 94 -0.34 -30.48 -7.45
CA GLN A 94 -1.41 -31.29 -6.86
C GLN A 94 -2.82 -30.97 -7.38
N LYS A 95 -3.15 -29.73 -7.74
CA LYS A 95 -4.47 -29.31 -8.28
C LYS A 95 -4.73 -29.85 -9.69
N THR A 96 -3.73 -29.89 -10.56
CA THR A 96 -3.83 -30.41 -11.93
C THR A 96 -3.81 -31.93 -11.94
N LEU A 97 -3.03 -32.53 -11.04
CA LEU A 97 -2.96 -33.98 -10.88
C LEU A 97 -4.09 -34.53 -10.00
N LYS A 98 -4.87 -33.68 -9.30
CA LYS A 98 -5.89 -34.11 -8.34
C LYS A 98 -6.94 -35.03 -8.94
N ALA A 99 -7.38 -34.72 -10.16
CA ALA A 99 -8.35 -35.55 -10.88
C ALA A 99 -7.74 -36.90 -11.28
N ALA A 100 -6.53 -36.88 -11.85
CA ALA A 100 -5.81 -38.10 -12.22
C ALA A 100 -5.45 -38.97 -10.99
N PHE A 101 -5.15 -38.34 -9.84
CA PHE A 101 -4.96 -39.02 -8.56
C PHE A 101 -6.23 -39.70 -8.05
N ALA A 102 -7.40 -39.08 -8.26
CA ALA A 102 -8.69 -39.66 -7.89
C ALA A 102 -9.09 -40.83 -8.82
N GLU A 103 -8.59 -40.83 -10.06
CA GLU A 103 -8.86 -41.86 -11.08
C GLU A 103 -7.90 -43.06 -11.02
N GLY A 104 -6.76 -42.92 -10.34
CA GLY A 104 -5.83 -44.03 -10.05
C GLY A 104 -4.49 -43.98 -10.80
N PRO A 105 -3.62 -44.98 -10.58
CA PRO A 105 -2.22 -44.95 -11.02
C PRO A 105 -2.03 -44.82 -12.54
N GLU A 106 -2.87 -45.48 -13.35
CA GLU A 106 -2.79 -45.43 -14.82
C GLU A 106 -3.16 -44.05 -15.38
N ALA A 107 -4.18 -43.40 -14.81
CA ALA A 107 -4.59 -42.05 -15.17
C ALA A 107 -3.50 -41.02 -14.82
N LEU A 108 -2.87 -41.19 -13.66
CA LEU A 108 -1.73 -40.37 -13.23
C LEU A 108 -0.51 -40.56 -14.16
N GLN A 109 -0.19 -41.79 -14.51
CA GLN A 109 0.91 -42.09 -15.43
C GLN A 109 0.64 -41.50 -16.84
N THR A 110 -0.59 -41.62 -17.33
CA THR A 110 -1.01 -41.06 -18.63
C THR A 110 -0.91 -39.55 -18.64
N LYS A 111 -1.40 -38.89 -17.57
CA LYS A 111 -1.34 -37.43 -17.46
C LYS A 111 0.10 -36.92 -17.34
N THR A 112 0.95 -37.65 -16.62
CA THR A 112 2.38 -37.34 -16.50
C THR A 112 3.09 -37.45 -17.84
N LYS A 113 2.85 -38.52 -18.62
CA LYS A 113 3.39 -38.67 -19.98
C LYS A 113 2.96 -37.54 -20.92
N SER A 114 1.70 -37.13 -20.86
CA SER A 114 1.20 -35.99 -21.65
C SER A 114 1.89 -34.68 -21.30
N LEU A 115 2.13 -34.41 -20.01
CA LEU A 115 2.83 -33.19 -19.57
C LEU A 115 4.31 -33.21 -19.94
N LEU A 116 4.96 -34.39 -19.95
CA LEU A 116 6.34 -34.54 -20.44
C LEU A 116 6.42 -34.28 -21.96
N SER A 117 5.46 -34.78 -22.74
CA SER A 117 5.39 -34.49 -24.19
C SER A 117 5.20 -33.00 -24.49
N GLU A 118 4.34 -32.30 -23.73
CA GLU A 118 4.19 -30.84 -23.85
C GLU A 118 5.49 -30.10 -23.55
N LEU A 119 6.32 -30.62 -22.62
CA LEU A 119 7.61 -30.03 -22.29
C LEU A 119 8.62 -30.23 -23.43
N ASP A 120 8.67 -31.41 -24.02
CA ASP A 120 9.55 -31.72 -25.15
C ASP A 120 9.22 -30.84 -26.36
N GLU A 121 7.93 -30.61 -26.65
CA GLU A 121 7.49 -29.70 -27.72
C GLU A 121 7.92 -28.25 -27.47
N LEU A 122 7.81 -27.76 -26.23
CA LEU A 122 8.25 -26.42 -25.85
C LEU A 122 9.77 -26.27 -25.93
N ALA A 123 10.52 -27.31 -25.56
CA ALA A 123 11.97 -27.33 -25.68
C ALA A 123 12.41 -27.26 -27.15
N GLN A 124 11.79 -28.04 -28.03
CA GLN A 124 12.08 -28.03 -29.47
C GLN A 124 11.74 -26.68 -30.13
N GLU A 125 10.61 -26.06 -29.79
CA GLU A 125 10.24 -24.75 -30.32
C GLU A 125 11.22 -23.65 -29.85
N LEU A 126 11.72 -23.74 -28.62
CA LEU A 126 12.75 -22.82 -28.15
C LEU A 126 14.08 -23.02 -28.89
N GLU A 127 14.54 -24.27 -29.04
CA GLU A 127 15.74 -24.57 -29.82
C GLU A 127 15.64 -23.99 -31.23
N LYS A 128 14.48 -24.14 -31.88
CA LYS A 128 14.21 -23.54 -33.19
C LYS A 128 14.28 -22.01 -33.18
N GLN A 129 13.78 -21.36 -32.13
CA GLN A 129 13.88 -19.91 -31.96
C GLN A 129 15.33 -19.45 -31.71
N LEU A 130 16.10 -20.22 -30.94
CA LEU A 130 17.52 -19.97 -30.71
C LEU A 130 18.34 -20.17 -31.98
N GLU A 131 18.10 -21.24 -32.73
CA GLU A 131 18.72 -21.55 -34.03
C GLU A 131 18.40 -20.45 -35.05
N SER A 132 17.14 -20.00 -35.11
CA SER A 132 16.72 -18.89 -35.97
C SER A 132 17.45 -17.59 -35.64
N LYS A 133 17.70 -17.31 -34.36
CA LYS A 133 18.45 -16.13 -33.92
C LYS A 133 19.95 -16.28 -34.16
N ARG A 134 20.50 -17.48 -33.99
CA ARG A 134 21.91 -17.80 -34.26
C ARG A 134 22.26 -17.62 -35.74
N ASN A 135 21.32 -17.97 -36.62
CA ASN A 135 21.51 -17.92 -38.08
C ASN A 135 21.22 -16.54 -38.70
N ASN A 136 20.61 -15.61 -37.96
CA ASN A 136 20.36 -14.26 -38.46
C ASN A 136 20.46 -13.21 -37.32
N PRO A 137 21.68 -12.91 -36.84
CA PRO A 137 21.91 -11.99 -35.73
C PRO A 137 21.49 -10.53 -36.05
N ASP A 138 21.36 -10.18 -37.34
CA ASP A 138 21.10 -8.82 -37.82
C ASP A 138 19.67 -8.57 -38.33
N ALA A 139 18.75 -9.55 -38.21
CA ALA A 139 17.35 -9.37 -38.61
C ALA A 139 16.61 -8.37 -37.72
N ASP A 140 16.64 -7.11 -38.16
CA ASP A 140 15.69 -6.03 -37.95
C ASP A 140 15.32 -5.69 -36.50
N THR A 141 16.30 -5.17 -35.77
CA THR A 141 16.06 -4.35 -34.57
C THR A 141 16.67 -2.95 -34.70
N SER A 142 17.16 -2.55 -35.88
CA SER A 142 18.03 -1.36 -36.03
C SER A 142 17.34 -0.03 -35.71
N TRP A 143 16.03 0.10 -35.95
CA TRP A 143 15.27 1.32 -35.65
C TRP A 143 14.59 1.30 -34.27
N PHE A 144 14.38 0.13 -33.68
CA PHE A 144 13.96 -0.02 -32.27
C PHE A 144 15.15 0.09 -31.30
N ASN A 145 16.38 -0.22 -31.73
CA ASN A 145 17.49 -0.49 -30.81
C ASN A 145 18.11 0.73 -30.15
N ALA A 146 18.33 1.87 -30.82
CA ALA A 146 19.17 2.91 -30.23
C ALA A 146 18.48 3.61 -29.04
N GLU A 147 17.23 4.04 -29.25
CA GLU A 147 16.44 4.71 -28.23
C GLU A 147 15.98 3.72 -27.14
N GLU A 148 15.62 2.49 -27.50
CA GLU A 148 15.25 1.47 -26.52
C GLU A 148 16.46 0.93 -25.75
N LYS A 149 17.66 0.81 -26.36
CA LYS A 149 18.89 0.51 -25.62
C LYS A 149 19.27 1.66 -24.69
N LYS A 150 19.16 2.92 -25.13
CA LYS A 150 19.39 4.09 -24.27
C LYS A 150 18.39 4.09 -23.10
N ARG A 151 17.13 3.75 -23.36
CA ARG A 151 16.06 3.60 -22.36
C ARG A 151 16.33 2.46 -21.38
N LEU A 152 16.64 1.27 -21.87
CA LEU A 152 16.97 0.09 -21.06
C LEU A 152 18.24 0.33 -20.24
N ALA A 153 19.24 1.01 -20.80
CA ALA A 153 20.44 1.42 -20.08
C ALA A 153 20.10 2.41 -18.95
N LYS A 154 19.25 3.40 -19.21
CA LYS A 154 18.77 4.35 -18.19
C LYS A 154 17.96 3.65 -17.10
N GLN A 155 17.06 2.73 -17.48
CA GLN A 155 16.29 1.92 -16.53
C GLN A 155 17.20 1.01 -15.70
N LYS A 156 18.16 0.32 -16.32
CA LYS A 156 19.17 -0.50 -15.63
C LYS A 156 20.00 0.33 -14.66
N ALA A 157 20.40 1.55 -15.04
CA ALA A 157 21.15 2.47 -14.18
C ALA A 157 20.32 2.95 -12.98
N ALA A 158 19.06 3.36 -13.22
CA ALA A 158 18.12 3.77 -12.17
C ALA A 158 17.82 2.64 -11.17
N VAL A 159 17.65 1.41 -11.68
CA VAL A 159 17.50 0.21 -10.86
C VAL A 159 18.78 -0.11 -10.08
N ALA A 160 19.96 0.08 -10.69
CA ALA A 160 21.24 -0.13 -10.01
C ALA A 160 21.46 0.88 -8.86
N GLU A 161 21.18 2.17 -9.08
CA GLU A 161 21.22 3.19 -8.02
C GLU A 161 20.24 2.86 -6.90
N GLY A 162 18.99 2.52 -7.24
CA GLY A 162 18.00 2.11 -6.25
C GLY A 162 18.41 0.87 -5.48
N LYS A 163 19.11 -0.07 -6.12
CA LYS A 163 19.64 -1.27 -5.48
C LYS A 163 20.77 -0.94 -4.50
N GLU A 164 21.68 -0.04 -4.85
CA GLU A 164 22.75 0.41 -3.94
C GLU A 164 22.17 1.07 -2.68
N GLN A 165 21.17 1.94 -2.84
CA GLN A 165 20.45 2.55 -1.71
C GLN A 165 19.75 1.51 -0.83
N LEU A 166 19.18 0.46 -1.44
CA LEU A 166 18.60 -0.66 -0.71
C LEU A 166 19.67 -1.50 0.00
N ASP A 167 20.81 -1.75 -0.63
CA ASP A 167 21.90 -2.51 -0.01
C ASP A 167 22.48 -1.76 1.20
N GLU A 168 22.63 -0.43 1.09
CA GLU A 168 23.02 0.45 2.19
C GLU A 168 21.99 0.40 3.33
N LEU A 169 20.71 0.63 3.01
CA LEU A 169 19.64 0.68 4.00
C LEU A 169 19.47 -0.64 4.76
N PHE A 170 19.60 -1.78 4.08
CA PHE A 170 19.39 -3.09 4.67
C PHE A 170 20.64 -3.66 5.34
N GLU A 171 21.81 -3.02 5.20
CA GLU A 171 23.08 -3.47 5.79
C GLU A 171 23.39 -4.96 5.49
N GLY A 172 23.06 -5.42 4.28
CA GLY A 172 23.20 -6.82 3.87
C GLY A 172 22.09 -7.77 4.37
N GLY A 173 21.16 -7.30 5.20
CA GLY A 173 19.96 -8.02 5.63
C GLY A 173 18.82 -8.03 4.59
N GLU A 174 17.71 -8.67 4.94
CA GLU A 174 16.49 -8.71 4.12
C GLU A 174 15.33 -7.88 4.72
N ARG A 175 15.44 -7.48 5.98
CA ARG A 175 14.40 -6.76 6.73
C ARG A 175 15.01 -5.61 7.53
N VAL A 176 14.32 -4.47 7.54
CA VAL A 176 14.59 -3.32 8.41
C VAL A 176 13.35 -3.08 9.27
N TYR A 177 13.58 -2.83 10.55
CA TYR A 177 12.53 -2.67 11.55
C TYR A 177 12.61 -1.27 12.15
N PHE A 178 11.48 -0.61 12.28
CA PHE A 178 11.38 0.64 13.03
C PHE A 178 10.04 0.72 13.75
N LYS A 179 9.97 1.47 14.85
CA LYS A 179 8.70 1.61 15.56
C LYS A 179 7.80 2.56 14.79
N LEU A 180 6.51 2.28 14.82
CA LEU A 180 5.53 3.16 14.19
C LEU A 180 5.55 4.57 14.79
N SER A 181 5.83 4.67 16.09
CA SER A 181 5.99 5.93 16.84
C SER A 181 7.15 6.80 16.37
N ASP A 182 8.20 6.21 15.80
CA ASP A 182 9.40 6.96 15.42
C ASP A 182 9.14 7.86 14.21
N TYR A 183 8.23 7.44 13.32
CA TYR A 183 7.91 8.13 12.07
C TYR A 183 6.47 8.63 11.99
N SER A 184 5.69 8.48 13.06
CA SER A 184 4.31 8.95 13.10
C SER A 184 4.03 9.68 14.41
N SER A 185 3.49 10.90 14.28
CA SER A 185 3.14 11.74 15.41
C SER A 185 1.64 11.95 15.36
N SER A 186 0.97 11.82 16.51
CA SER A 186 -0.45 12.13 16.57
C SER A 186 -0.69 13.58 16.12
N PRO A 187 -1.61 13.85 15.18
CA PRO A 187 -2.01 15.21 14.86
C PRO A 187 -2.77 15.89 16.02
N LEU A 188 -3.17 15.14 17.06
CA LEU A 188 -3.73 15.69 18.29
C LEU A 188 -2.66 16.13 19.30
N LEU A 189 -1.40 15.70 19.12
CA LEU A 189 -0.32 16.01 20.06
C LEU A 189 -0.17 17.53 20.30
N PRO A 190 -0.16 18.42 19.28
CA PRO A 190 -0.02 19.86 19.51
C PRO A 190 -1.11 20.43 20.43
N TYR A 191 -2.35 19.96 20.33
CA TYR A 191 -3.48 20.43 21.14
C TYR A 191 -3.46 19.91 22.55
N VAL A 192 -3.15 18.63 22.70
CA VAL A 192 -2.97 18.04 24.02
C VAL A 192 -1.79 18.74 24.69
N ARG A 193 -0.72 19.04 23.95
CA ARG A 193 0.42 19.80 24.43
C ARG A 193 -0.01 21.20 24.88
N GLU A 194 -0.68 21.96 24.02
CA GLU A 194 -1.19 23.30 24.34
C GLU A 194 -2.07 23.30 25.60
N HIS A 195 -3.05 22.38 25.69
CA HIS A 195 -3.95 22.28 26.85
C HIS A 195 -3.21 21.85 28.14
N VAL A 196 -2.22 20.97 28.01
CA VAL A 196 -1.38 20.49 29.13
C VAL A 196 -0.43 21.60 29.59
N GLU A 197 0.20 22.32 28.66
CA GLU A 197 1.13 23.43 28.92
C GLU A 197 0.42 24.65 29.50
N ALA A 198 -0.79 24.98 29.04
CA ALA A 198 -1.62 26.04 29.62
C ALA A 198 -1.93 25.81 31.12
N LYS A 199 -1.79 24.58 31.60
CA LYS A 199 -1.97 24.19 33.00
C LYS A 199 -0.67 24.02 33.78
N GLY A 200 0.47 24.38 33.19
CA GLY A 200 1.79 24.29 33.81
C GLY A 200 2.36 22.87 33.85
N TYR A 201 2.04 22.04 32.85
CA TYR A 201 2.61 20.70 32.68
C TYR A 201 3.36 20.60 31.35
N THR A 202 4.34 19.71 31.26
CA THR A 202 5.07 19.39 30.02
C THR A 202 4.85 17.93 29.66
N ILE A 203 4.50 17.62 28.41
CA ILE A 203 4.31 16.22 27.97
C ILE A 203 5.66 15.50 27.96
N LYS A 204 5.76 14.40 28.71
CA LYS A 204 6.94 13.52 28.75
C LYS A 204 6.82 12.39 27.73
N ASP A 205 5.66 11.75 27.71
CA ASP A 205 5.38 10.61 26.85
C ASP A 205 3.90 10.63 26.46
N TYR A 206 3.64 11.03 25.22
CA TYR A 206 2.28 11.17 24.71
C TYR A 206 1.57 9.82 24.57
N ALA A 207 2.29 8.81 24.07
CA ALA A 207 1.76 7.48 23.80
C ALA A 207 1.38 6.78 25.11
N ALA A 208 2.33 6.69 26.04
CA ALA A 208 2.10 6.14 27.38
C ALA A 208 1.15 7.01 28.23
N GLY A 209 1.04 8.29 27.86
CA GLY A 209 0.05 9.22 28.38
C GLY A 209 0.43 9.90 29.68
N TYR A 210 1.69 10.32 29.76
CA TYR A 210 2.28 10.97 30.92
C TYR A 210 2.82 12.38 30.59
N ALA A 211 2.59 13.29 31.52
CA ALA A 211 3.15 14.63 31.56
C ALA A 211 3.84 14.87 32.91
N GLU A 212 4.68 15.88 33.01
CA GLU A 212 5.36 16.30 34.24
C GLU A 212 4.89 17.69 34.66
N ASP A 213 4.70 17.92 35.95
CA ASP A 213 4.49 19.26 36.50
C ASP A 213 5.83 20.02 36.67
N ASN A 214 5.78 21.28 37.07
CA ASN A 214 6.98 22.10 37.35
C ASN A 214 7.91 21.52 38.45
N ARG A 215 7.45 20.53 39.23
CA ARG A 215 8.23 19.84 40.26
C ARG A 215 8.75 18.48 39.77
N LYS A 216 8.61 18.18 38.47
CA LYS A 216 8.95 16.90 37.82
C LYS A 216 8.12 15.71 38.32
N ASN A 217 6.96 15.94 38.94
CA ASN A 217 6.05 14.85 39.28
C ASN A 217 5.33 14.39 38.02
N THR A 218 5.34 13.08 37.77
CA THR A 218 4.65 12.49 36.64
C THR A 218 3.14 12.37 36.91
N VAL A 219 2.32 12.90 35.99
CA VAL A 219 0.86 12.90 36.03
C VAL A 219 0.29 12.33 34.73
N LYS A 220 -0.80 11.57 34.81
CA LYS A 220 -1.49 11.05 33.61
C LYS A 220 -2.15 12.19 32.85
N ILE A 221 -1.89 12.32 31.54
CA ILE A 221 -2.50 13.33 30.65
C ILE A 221 -4.02 13.28 30.74
N GLY A 222 -4.62 12.09 30.79
CA GLY A 222 -6.07 11.95 30.93
C GLY A 222 -6.66 12.58 32.20
N LYS A 223 -5.87 12.74 33.29
CA LYS A 223 -6.32 13.50 34.48
C LYS A 223 -6.32 15.01 34.23
N ILE A 224 -5.36 15.50 33.44
CA ILE A 224 -5.18 16.90 33.09
C ILE A 224 -6.30 17.35 32.14
N LEU A 225 -6.70 16.49 31.21
CA LEU A 225 -7.75 16.77 30.21
C LEU A 225 -9.19 16.66 30.73
N LYS A 226 -9.42 16.37 32.01
CA LYS A 226 -10.78 16.11 32.56
C LYS A 226 -11.77 17.27 32.40
N ASP A 227 -11.27 18.51 32.33
CA ASP A 227 -12.07 19.72 32.12
C ASP A 227 -12.36 19.99 30.64
N ASN A 228 -11.79 19.21 29.72
CA ASN A 228 -12.11 19.21 28.31
C ASN A 228 -12.53 17.80 27.85
N PRO A 229 -13.79 17.40 28.13
CA PRO A 229 -14.27 16.04 27.86
C PRO A 229 -14.13 15.62 26.39
N THR A 230 -14.31 16.56 25.46
CA THR A 230 -14.13 16.31 24.02
C THR A 230 -12.68 15.95 23.72
N LEU A 231 -11.72 16.77 24.16
CA LEU A 231 -10.29 16.49 23.94
C LEU A 231 -9.84 15.22 24.66
N LEU A 232 -10.32 14.96 25.88
CA LEU A 232 -10.05 13.72 26.60
C LEU A 232 -10.56 12.49 25.84
N LYS A 233 -11.78 12.55 25.30
CA LYS A 233 -12.35 11.46 24.51
C LYS A 233 -11.50 11.21 23.26
N THR A 234 -11.23 12.25 22.48
CA THR A 234 -10.41 12.14 21.25
C THR A 234 -9.00 11.64 21.56
N TYR A 235 -8.37 12.12 22.63
CA TYR A 235 -7.08 11.64 23.12
C TYR A 235 -7.10 10.18 23.57
N THR A 236 -8.21 9.71 24.14
CA THR A 236 -8.35 8.31 24.58
C THR A 236 -8.55 7.37 23.38
N GLU A 237 -9.24 7.86 22.34
CA GLU A 237 -9.51 7.14 21.10
C GLU A 237 -8.40 7.30 20.04
N ASP A 238 -7.31 8.00 20.38
CA ASP A 238 -6.23 8.29 19.45
C ASP A 238 -5.43 7.02 19.08
N PRO A 239 -5.50 6.55 17.82
CA PRO A 239 -4.80 5.34 17.39
C PRO A 239 -3.27 5.45 17.54
N TYR A 240 -2.71 6.65 17.45
CA TYR A 240 -1.27 6.87 17.56
C TYR A 240 -0.72 6.58 18.96
N ARG A 241 -1.58 6.50 19.98
CA ARG A 241 -1.17 6.15 21.35
C ARG A 241 -1.05 4.66 21.60
N THR A 242 -1.76 3.86 20.80
CA THR A 242 -1.66 2.40 20.83
C THR A 242 -0.58 1.87 19.91
N ALA A 243 0.30 2.74 19.40
CA ALA A 243 1.32 2.40 18.42
C ALA A 243 2.61 1.85 19.04
N ASP A 244 2.80 1.89 20.37
CA ASP A 244 4.07 1.51 21.01
C ASP A 244 4.42 0.03 20.84
N ASN A 245 3.41 -0.85 20.70
CA ASN A 245 3.60 -2.26 20.39
C ASN A 245 3.52 -2.56 18.88
N LEU A 246 3.47 -1.52 18.04
CA LEU A 246 3.41 -1.63 16.60
C LEU A 246 4.75 -1.28 15.96
N MET A 247 5.19 -2.15 15.07
CA MET A 247 6.41 -1.97 14.30
C MET A 247 6.08 -1.97 12.83
N VAL A 248 6.90 -1.24 12.07
CA VAL A 248 6.93 -1.35 10.62
C VAL A 248 8.13 -2.19 10.23
N VAL A 249 7.89 -3.20 9.39
CA VAL A 249 8.94 -3.99 8.76
C VAL A 249 9.00 -3.66 7.29
N LEU A 250 10.09 -3.02 6.87
CA LEU A 250 10.45 -2.96 5.46
C LEU A 250 11.20 -4.22 5.10
N THR A 251 10.83 -4.83 3.99
CA THR A 251 11.39 -6.10 3.56
C THR A 251 11.58 -6.14 2.06
N ARG A 252 12.76 -6.62 1.69
CA ARG A 252 13.10 -7.05 0.33
C ARG A 252 13.18 -8.57 0.22
N SER A 253 12.83 -9.29 1.30
CA SER A 253 12.81 -10.74 1.30
C SER A 253 11.84 -11.25 0.24
N TYR A 254 12.33 -12.19 -0.55
CA TYR A 254 11.54 -12.83 -1.58
C TYR A 254 10.28 -13.49 -1.03
N GLU A 255 10.39 -14.15 0.13
CA GLU A 255 9.26 -14.80 0.75
C GLU A 255 8.20 -13.79 1.22
N ASP A 256 8.62 -12.65 1.74
CA ASP A 256 7.70 -11.59 2.18
C ASP A 256 6.98 -10.94 1.01
N LEU A 257 7.66 -10.67 -0.10
CA LEU A 257 7.06 -10.11 -1.31
C LEU A 257 6.14 -11.11 -2.01
N ALA A 258 6.54 -12.38 -2.10
CA ALA A 258 5.70 -13.43 -2.67
C ALA A 258 4.43 -13.63 -1.84
N ARG A 259 4.57 -13.79 -0.53
CA ARG A 259 3.45 -14.01 0.42
C ARG A 259 2.69 -12.73 0.77
N ALA A 260 3.03 -11.60 0.14
CA ALA A 260 2.38 -10.33 0.41
C ALA A 260 0.86 -10.38 0.25
N SER A 261 0.37 -11.30 -0.58
CA SER A 261 -1.04 -11.46 -0.88
C SER A 261 -1.62 -12.81 -0.44
N PHE A 262 -0.88 -13.65 0.28
CA PHE A 262 -1.36 -14.97 0.70
C PHE A 262 -0.65 -15.52 1.96
N ALA A 263 -1.33 -16.40 2.70
CA ALA A 263 -0.76 -17.15 3.84
C ALA A 263 -0.15 -16.27 4.96
N ARG A 264 -0.69 -15.07 5.21
CA ARG A 264 -0.29 -14.17 6.30
C ARG A 264 -1.50 -13.58 7.03
N GLY A 265 -2.47 -14.43 7.42
CA GLY A 265 -3.69 -14.01 8.11
C GLY A 265 -4.78 -13.36 7.25
N TRP A 266 -4.50 -12.98 5.99
CA TRP A 266 -5.51 -12.49 5.05
C TRP A 266 -5.59 -13.31 3.74
N GLN A 267 -6.82 -13.50 3.25
CA GLN A 267 -7.09 -14.04 1.91
C GLN A 267 -7.31 -12.87 0.95
N SER A 268 -6.32 -12.56 0.11
CA SER A 268 -6.53 -11.60 -0.98
C SER A 268 -7.06 -12.29 -2.25
N CYS A 269 -7.55 -11.54 -3.23
CA CYS A 269 -7.91 -12.07 -4.55
C CYS A 269 -6.73 -12.72 -5.30
N ARG A 270 -5.49 -12.55 -4.84
CA ARG A 270 -4.28 -13.22 -5.34
C ARG A 270 -3.93 -14.50 -4.58
N SER A 271 -4.68 -14.90 -3.55
CA SER A 271 -4.32 -16.01 -2.66
C SER A 271 -4.39 -17.41 -3.26
N GLY A 272 -4.82 -17.54 -4.51
CA GLY A 272 -4.85 -18.80 -5.25
C GLY A 272 -4.04 -18.79 -6.56
N SER A 273 -3.41 -17.67 -6.93
CA SER A 273 -2.76 -17.55 -8.23
C SER A 273 -1.23 -17.58 -8.13
N TYR A 274 -0.73 -18.69 -8.64
CA TYR A 274 0.60 -18.95 -9.20
C TYR A 274 1.45 -17.74 -9.68
N SER A 275 0.82 -16.66 -10.15
CA SER A 275 1.48 -15.43 -10.62
C SER A 275 2.12 -14.59 -9.50
N ALA A 276 1.78 -14.80 -8.23
CA ALA A 276 2.35 -14.01 -7.13
C ALA A 276 3.88 -14.21 -6.98
N VAL A 277 4.35 -15.45 -7.21
CA VAL A 277 5.75 -15.87 -7.01
C VAL A 277 6.66 -15.32 -8.12
N SER A 278 6.26 -15.48 -9.40
CA SER A 278 7.04 -14.94 -10.53
C SER A 278 7.10 -13.42 -10.51
N ASN A 279 6.01 -12.77 -10.10
CA ASN A 279 5.96 -11.32 -9.99
C ASN A 279 6.90 -10.82 -8.89
N ALA A 280 7.04 -11.54 -7.77
CA ALA A 280 7.94 -11.16 -6.69
C ALA A 280 9.41 -11.08 -7.14
N ILE A 281 9.91 -12.03 -7.94
CA ILE A 281 11.28 -11.97 -8.48
C ILE A 281 11.44 -10.72 -9.36
N SER A 282 10.51 -10.48 -10.28
CA SER A 282 10.57 -9.30 -11.13
C SER A 282 10.46 -8.00 -10.34
N GLU A 283 9.66 -7.98 -9.28
CA GLU A 283 9.47 -6.82 -8.40
C GLU A 283 10.76 -6.55 -7.60
N ILE A 284 11.41 -7.58 -7.04
CA ILE A 284 12.70 -7.44 -6.35
C ILE A 284 13.78 -6.93 -7.30
N ASN A 285 13.83 -7.49 -8.51
CA ASN A 285 14.85 -7.12 -9.50
C ASN A 285 14.73 -5.66 -9.94
N ILE A 286 13.54 -5.07 -9.90
CA ILE A 286 13.36 -3.64 -10.18
C ILE A 286 13.44 -2.78 -8.91
N GLY A 287 13.71 -3.35 -7.73
CA GLY A 287 13.89 -2.61 -6.47
C GLY A 287 12.61 -2.40 -5.64
N VAL A 288 11.55 -3.18 -5.87
CA VAL A 288 10.34 -3.11 -5.02
C VAL A 288 10.66 -3.64 -3.61
N VAL A 289 10.18 -2.93 -2.60
CA VAL A 289 10.13 -3.41 -1.22
C VAL A 289 8.70 -3.42 -0.70
N ALA A 290 8.42 -4.24 0.30
CA ALA A 290 7.16 -4.23 1.02
C ALA A 290 7.36 -3.64 2.42
N ALA A 291 6.41 -2.86 2.89
CA ALA A 291 6.28 -2.45 4.27
C ALA A 291 5.10 -3.18 4.90
N TYR A 292 5.30 -3.77 6.08
CA TYR A 292 4.26 -4.40 6.88
C TYR A 292 4.10 -3.67 8.19
N LEU A 293 2.87 -3.46 8.62
CA LEU A 293 2.54 -3.11 9.99
C LEU A 293 2.37 -4.41 10.77
N ILE A 294 3.13 -4.60 11.83
CA ILE A 294 3.10 -5.80 12.68
C ILE A 294 2.98 -5.42 14.15
N SER A 295 2.61 -6.39 14.99
CA SER A 295 2.93 -6.30 16.42
C SER A 295 4.41 -6.62 16.61
N ASP A 296 5.04 -5.98 17.59
CA ASP A 296 6.35 -6.35 18.13
C ASP A 296 6.49 -7.83 18.52
N LYS A 297 5.38 -8.52 18.80
CA LYS A 297 5.31 -9.97 19.08
C LYS A 297 5.25 -10.86 17.83
N ASP A 298 5.20 -10.29 16.63
CA ASP A 298 5.16 -11.01 15.35
C ASP A 298 6.28 -10.55 14.39
N PRO A 299 7.57 -10.69 14.78
CA PRO A 299 8.70 -10.21 13.98
C PRO A 299 8.86 -10.92 12.62
N ASP A 300 8.25 -12.11 12.48
CA ASP A 300 8.26 -12.92 11.26
C ASP A 300 7.09 -12.62 10.31
N ILE A 301 6.24 -11.65 10.68
CA ILE A 301 5.16 -11.14 9.84
C ILE A 301 4.17 -12.29 9.51
N ASN A 302 3.88 -13.18 10.46
CA ASN A 302 2.93 -14.27 10.23
C ASN A 302 1.48 -13.76 10.17
N ASN A 303 1.18 -12.71 10.94
CA ASN A 303 -0.12 -12.07 11.09
C ASN A 303 0.01 -10.53 11.02
N PRO A 304 0.48 -9.98 9.89
CA PRO A 304 0.58 -8.55 9.70
C PRO A 304 -0.80 -7.88 9.84
N LEU A 305 -0.79 -6.68 10.40
CA LEU A 305 -1.95 -5.84 10.56
C LEU A 305 -2.22 -5.03 9.30
N GLY A 306 -1.19 -4.63 8.57
CA GLY A 306 -1.31 -3.85 7.34
C GLY A 306 -0.11 -4.06 6.42
N ARG A 307 -0.26 -3.73 5.14
CA ARG A 307 0.83 -3.81 4.16
C ARG A 307 0.73 -2.71 3.11
N VAL A 308 1.87 -2.13 2.77
CA VAL A 308 2.08 -1.18 1.67
C VAL A 308 3.25 -1.68 0.82
N ASN A 309 3.15 -1.61 -0.51
CA ASN A 309 4.33 -1.86 -1.36
C ASN A 309 4.97 -0.52 -1.69
N LEU A 310 6.30 -0.45 -1.69
CA LEU A 310 7.06 0.68 -2.19
C LEU A 310 7.68 0.27 -3.52
N LYS A 311 7.35 0.98 -4.60
CA LYS A 311 7.95 0.72 -5.90
C LYS A 311 8.77 1.92 -6.35
N PRO A 312 9.97 1.70 -6.91
CA PRO A 312 10.70 2.75 -7.57
C PRO A 312 9.94 3.16 -8.84
N TYR A 313 9.94 4.46 -9.08
CA TYR A 313 9.37 5.07 -10.26
C TYR A 313 10.44 5.92 -10.91
N ASP A 314 10.87 5.50 -12.10
CA ASP A 314 11.57 6.39 -12.99
C ASP A 314 10.52 7.23 -13.72
N GLY A 315 10.71 8.55 -13.83
CA GLY A 315 9.78 9.43 -14.54
C GLY A 315 9.59 9.09 -16.04
N THR A 316 10.14 7.98 -16.54
CA THR A 316 10.14 7.59 -17.96
C THR A 316 9.00 6.68 -18.37
N HIS A 317 8.15 6.25 -17.44
CA HIS A 317 6.99 5.42 -17.78
C HIS A 317 5.95 6.20 -18.58
N GLN A 318 5.94 6.00 -19.91
CA GLN A 318 4.93 6.58 -20.79
C GLN A 318 3.52 6.04 -20.51
N GLN A 319 2.57 6.94 -20.78
CA GLN A 319 1.14 6.70 -20.88
C GLN A 319 0.79 5.54 -21.84
N PRO A 320 -0.38 4.90 -21.67
CA PRO A 320 -0.75 3.77 -22.51
C PRO A 320 -0.85 4.23 -23.96
N GLU A 321 -0.33 3.41 -24.86
CA GLU A 321 -0.48 3.54 -26.31
C GLU A 321 -1.97 3.71 -26.65
N GLY A 322 -2.38 4.94 -26.99
CA GLY A 322 -3.79 5.30 -27.20
C GLY A 322 -4.13 6.79 -27.16
N ALA A 323 -3.22 7.66 -26.69
CA ALA A 323 -3.44 9.11 -26.71
C ALA A 323 -3.40 9.66 -28.15
N THR A 324 -4.51 10.25 -28.62
CA THR A 324 -4.68 10.74 -29.99
C THR A 324 -3.99 12.10 -30.26
N GLY A 325 -3.68 12.33 -31.54
CA GLY A 325 -2.54 13.14 -32.02
C GLY A 325 -2.47 14.64 -31.72
N TRP A 326 -3.48 15.28 -31.12
CA TRP A 326 -3.37 16.69 -30.72
C TRP A 326 -2.76 16.86 -29.31
N PHE A 327 -3.04 15.91 -28.39
CA PHE A 327 -2.40 15.84 -27.08
C PHE A 327 -0.90 15.50 -27.19
N LYS A 328 -0.54 14.64 -28.18
CA LYS A 328 0.85 14.25 -28.45
C LYS A 328 1.71 15.44 -28.85
N LYS A 329 1.17 16.39 -29.65
CA LYS A 329 1.87 17.63 -30.04
C LYS A 329 2.00 18.65 -28.90
N LEU A 330 0.96 18.79 -28.07
CA LEU A 330 1.00 19.69 -26.91
C LEU A 330 2.02 19.20 -25.86
N MET A 331 2.18 17.89 -25.71
CA MET A 331 3.12 17.28 -24.78
C MET A 331 4.55 17.18 -25.33
N ALA A 332 4.74 16.95 -26.64
CA ALA A 332 6.07 16.97 -27.26
C ALA A 332 6.80 18.31 -27.02
N LYS A 333 6.07 19.43 -27.10
CA LYS A 333 6.63 20.76 -26.80
C LYS A 333 7.05 20.94 -25.33
N LYS A 334 6.32 20.31 -24.39
CA LYS A 334 6.69 20.29 -22.97
C LYS A 334 7.80 19.29 -22.64
N GLN A 335 8.02 18.31 -23.51
CA GLN A 335 9.04 17.28 -23.35
C GLN A 335 10.41 17.79 -23.79
N GLU A 336 10.50 18.60 -24.86
CA GLU A 336 11.72 19.35 -25.21
C GLU A 336 12.13 20.33 -24.09
N GLU A 337 11.17 20.94 -23.37
CA GLU A 337 11.45 21.78 -22.20
C GLU A 337 11.87 20.98 -20.95
N ALA A 338 11.63 19.66 -20.92
CA ALA A 338 11.99 18.78 -19.80
C ALA A 338 13.33 18.03 -20.02
N GLU A 339 13.84 17.99 -21.25
CA GLU A 339 15.13 17.36 -21.59
C GLU A 339 16.34 18.10 -20.98
N ASP A 340 16.15 19.34 -20.50
CA ASP A 340 17.17 20.08 -19.75
C ASP A 340 17.20 19.71 -18.23
N SER A 341 16.28 18.85 -17.78
CA SER A 341 16.28 18.28 -16.41
C SER A 341 16.85 16.87 -16.41
N ASP A 342 18.17 16.78 -16.62
CA ASP A 342 18.94 15.54 -16.85
C ASP A 342 19.06 14.60 -15.62
N LYS A 343 18.18 14.73 -14.63
CA LYS A 343 18.11 13.84 -13.45
C LYS A 343 16.77 13.13 -13.42
N ALA A 344 16.72 11.95 -14.02
CA ALA A 344 15.64 11.01 -13.72
C ALA A 344 15.87 10.44 -12.33
N ASP A 345 15.41 11.18 -11.33
CA ASP A 345 15.46 10.74 -9.96
C ASP A 345 14.47 9.58 -9.75
N THR A 346 15.01 8.39 -9.45
CA THR A 346 14.20 7.26 -8.98
C THR A 346 13.52 7.68 -7.68
N ILE A 347 12.19 7.71 -7.66
CA ILE A 347 11.41 8.04 -6.47
C ILE A 347 10.64 6.81 -6.03
N TYR A 348 10.70 6.49 -4.73
CA TYR A 348 9.94 5.39 -4.18
C TYR A 348 8.52 5.82 -3.83
N MET A 349 7.56 5.00 -4.26
CA MET A 349 6.14 5.29 -4.16
C MET A 349 5.43 4.23 -3.34
N THR A 350 4.68 4.63 -2.32
CA THR A 350 3.82 3.70 -1.57
C THR A 350 2.49 3.45 -2.29
N PHE A 351 2.07 2.18 -2.36
CA PHE A 351 0.80 1.76 -2.96
C PHE A 351 -0.24 1.33 -1.92
N ASN A 352 -1.51 1.34 -2.33
CA ASN A 352 -2.70 1.13 -1.49
C ASN A 352 -2.48 0.16 -0.32
N PRO A 353 -2.70 0.63 0.93
CA PRO A 353 -2.60 -0.23 2.09
C PRO A 353 -3.64 -1.35 2.01
N ILE A 354 -3.22 -2.59 2.25
CA ILE A 354 -4.10 -3.72 2.51
C ILE A 354 -4.07 -3.99 4.01
N GLY A 355 -5.24 -4.23 4.61
CA GLY A 355 -5.37 -4.54 6.05
C GLY A 355 -5.86 -3.35 6.88
N LEU A 356 -5.52 -3.36 8.17
CA LEU A 356 -5.85 -2.33 9.14
C LEU A 356 -5.30 -0.97 8.68
N HIS A 357 -6.21 -0.02 8.48
CA HIS A 357 -5.89 1.37 8.18
C HIS A 357 -5.47 2.11 9.46
N HIS A 358 -4.30 1.78 9.99
CA HIS A 358 -3.70 2.63 11.02
C HIS A 358 -3.21 3.93 10.33
N PRO A 359 -3.71 5.12 10.71
CA PRO A 359 -3.39 6.37 9.99
C PRO A 359 -1.90 6.70 10.05
N GLY A 360 -1.22 6.33 11.15
CA GLY A 360 0.22 6.47 11.27
C GLY A 360 1.03 5.54 10.37
N PHE A 361 0.49 4.41 9.90
CA PHE A 361 1.30 3.43 9.15
C PHE A 361 1.70 3.94 7.78
N VAL A 362 0.75 4.49 7.02
CA VAL A 362 1.05 5.08 5.71
C VAL A 362 1.92 6.31 5.86
N ASP A 363 1.68 7.16 6.86
CA ASP A 363 2.53 8.32 7.18
C ASP A 363 3.97 7.87 7.48
N ALA A 364 4.13 6.87 8.34
CA ALA A 364 5.44 6.36 8.73
C ALA A 364 6.22 5.78 7.55
N VAL A 365 5.59 4.94 6.73
CA VAL A 365 6.21 4.37 5.53
C VAL A 365 6.57 5.46 4.53
N ASN A 366 5.71 6.47 4.36
CA ASN A 366 6.02 7.60 3.50
C ASN A 366 7.24 8.37 4.00
N ARG A 367 7.26 8.77 5.28
CA ARG A 367 8.39 9.54 5.84
C ARG A 367 9.69 8.77 5.74
N PHE A 368 9.65 7.48 6.06
CA PHE A 368 10.80 6.61 5.89
C PHE A 368 11.27 6.59 4.42
N ALA A 369 10.35 6.41 3.48
CA ALA A 369 10.71 6.39 2.06
C ALA A 369 11.31 7.73 1.60
N GLU A 370 10.79 8.84 2.10
CA GLU A 370 11.31 10.17 1.81
C GLU A 370 12.74 10.35 2.34
N GLU A 371 12.99 9.94 3.58
CA GLU A 371 14.29 10.08 4.24
C GLU A 371 15.36 9.21 3.57
N HIS A 372 15.04 7.95 3.32
CA HIS A 372 16.06 6.97 2.92
C HIS A 372 16.20 6.80 1.41
N PHE A 373 15.12 6.90 0.65
CA PHE A 373 15.16 6.67 -0.80
C PHE A 373 15.15 7.96 -1.60
N ASN A 374 14.29 8.91 -1.23
CA ASN A 374 14.10 10.10 -2.05
C ASN A 374 15.13 11.19 -1.74
N ARG A 375 15.72 11.26 -0.53
CA ARG A 375 16.81 12.20 -0.18
C ARG A 375 16.61 13.66 -0.64
N GLY A 376 15.37 14.18 -0.67
CA GLY A 376 15.13 15.54 -1.18
C GLY A 376 14.65 15.64 -2.64
N LYS A 377 14.72 14.55 -3.41
CA LYS A 377 14.41 14.53 -4.85
C LYS A 377 12.96 14.94 -5.12
N VAL A 378 12.76 15.79 -6.13
CA VAL A 378 11.45 16.30 -6.57
C VAL A 378 11.05 15.63 -7.88
N GLY A 379 9.87 15.02 -7.93
CA GLY A 379 9.35 14.36 -9.14
C GLY A 379 8.04 14.95 -9.63
N LYS A 380 7.93 15.19 -10.95
CA LYS A 380 6.65 15.34 -11.65
C LYS A 380 6.20 13.95 -12.11
N PHE A 381 5.06 13.48 -11.62
CA PHE A 381 4.55 12.15 -11.94
C PHE A 381 3.50 12.21 -13.05
N ASN A 382 3.81 11.63 -14.21
CA ASN A 382 2.86 11.48 -15.31
C ASN A 382 2.14 10.15 -15.20
N LEU A 383 0.89 10.16 -14.76
CA LEU A 383 0.20 8.93 -14.38
C LEU A 383 -0.65 8.37 -15.53
N ARG A 384 -0.83 7.04 -15.49
CA ARG A 384 -1.67 6.29 -16.42
C ARG A 384 -3.13 6.71 -16.19
N SER A 385 -3.80 7.21 -17.23
CA SER A 385 -5.25 7.45 -17.18
C SER A 385 -5.97 6.11 -16.97
N GLY A 386 -6.72 5.99 -15.86
CA GLY A 386 -7.65 4.87 -15.63
C GLY A 386 -7.28 3.86 -14.54
N CYS A 387 -6.21 4.04 -13.78
CA CYS A 387 -5.96 3.19 -12.62
C CYS A 387 -6.40 3.92 -11.34
N GLU A 388 -7.50 3.49 -10.68
CA GLU A 388 -8.11 4.19 -9.53
C GLU A 388 -7.15 4.37 -8.34
N SER A 389 -6.30 3.37 -8.06
CA SER A 389 -5.25 3.48 -7.05
C SER A 389 -4.14 4.47 -7.46
N TYR A 390 -3.94 4.68 -8.76
CA TYR A 390 -3.03 5.66 -9.35
C TYR A 390 -3.68 7.05 -9.54
N GLN A 391 -5.01 7.15 -9.61
CA GLN A 391 -5.76 8.41 -9.53
C GLN A 391 -5.82 8.92 -8.09
N GLU A 392 -5.74 8.02 -7.09
CA GLU A 392 -5.40 8.41 -5.71
C GLU A 392 -3.95 8.89 -5.57
N PHE A 393 -3.08 8.42 -6.46
CA PHE A 393 -1.66 8.73 -6.52
C PHE A 393 -1.38 10.02 -7.32
N GLN A 394 -2.39 10.78 -7.76
CA GLN A 394 -2.28 11.70 -8.93
C GLN A 394 -1.25 12.83 -8.90
N SER A 395 -0.43 12.91 -7.87
CA SER A 395 -0.29 14.20 -7.27
C SER A 395 0.85 14.38 -6.30
N ARG A 396 1.66 13.39 -5.95
CA ARG A 396 2.81 13.60 -5.03
C ARG A 396 3.94 14.47 -5.61
N THR A 397 3.67 15.58 -6.27
CA THR A 397 4.68 16.63 -6.41
C THR A 397 5.06 17.08 -5.01
N ARG A 398 6.25 16.67 -4.57
CA ARG A 398 6.95 17.32 -3.46
C ARG A 398 7.02 18.79 -3.83
N LEU A 399 6.23 19.60 -3.13
CA LEU A 399 6.42 21.02 -3.20
C LEU A 399 7.77 21.32 -2.54
N PRO A 400 8.58 22.19 -3.14
CA PRO A 400 9.76 22.73 -2.49
C PRO A 400 9.45 23.15 -1.05
N GLU A 401 10.38 22.89 -0.13
CA GLU A 401 10.26 23.37 1.26
C GLU A 401 10.40 24.89 1.32
N ASP A 402 11.20 25.46 0.42
CA ASP A 402 11.25 26.90 0.20
C ASP A 402 9.90 27.40 -0.34
N THR A 403 9.31 28.36 0.38
CA THR A 403 8.01 28.93 0.06
C THR A 403 7.98 29.54 -1.34
N GLU A 404 9.05 30.19 -1.79
CA GLU A 404 9.09 30.86 -3.08
C GLU A 404 9.11 29.85 -4.24
N GLU A 405 10.00 28.86 -4.16
CA GLU A 405 10.09 27.79 -5.13
C GLU A 405 8.77 27.01 -5.22
N MET A 406 8.09 26.80 -4.08
CA MET A 406 6.77 26.18 -4.04
C MET A 406 5.72 27.00 -4.77
N LEU A 407 5.64 28.31 -4.49
CA LEU A 407 4.69 29.20 -5.15
C LEU A 407 4.94 29.24 -6.66
N GLN A 408 6.20 29.21 -7.10
CA GLN A 408 6.56 29.08 -8.51
C GLN A 408 6.12 27.73 -9.10
N ALA A 409 6.37 26.62 -8.38
CA ALA A 409 6.04 25.28 -8.84
C ALA A 409 4.54 25.07 -9.07
N VAL A 410 3.69 25.69 -8.25
CA VAL A 410 2.22 25.63 -8.41
C VAL A 410 1.68 26.71 -9.34
N GLY A 411 2.54 27.55 -9.91
CA GLY A 411 2.14 28.63 -10.82
C GLY A 411 1.32 29.72 -10.13
N ALA A 412 1.54 29.96 -8.83
CA ALA A 412 0.86 31.03 -8.12
C ALA A 412 1.37 32.40 -8.59
N HIS A 413 0.45 33.36 -8.74
CA HIS A 413 0.83 34.75 -8.97
C HIS A 413 1.11 35.40 -7.62
N TYR A 414 2.38 35.66 -7.30
CA TYR A 414 2.77 36.21 -6.00
C TYR A 414 3.71 37.42 -6.10
N LYS A 415 3.80 38.17 -5.01
CA LYS A 415 4.78 39.23 -4.78
C LYS A 415 5.56 38.91 -3.50
N LYS A 416 6.88 38.94 -3.56
CA LYS A 416 7.75 38.90 -2.38
C LYS A 416 7.81 40.28 -1.73
N ASN A 417 7.58 40.35 -0.43
CA ASN A 417 7.62 41.58 0.35
C ASN A 417 9.02 41.82 0.92
N SER A 418 9.29 43.06 1.35
CA SER A 418 10.61 43.44 1.89
C SER A 418 10.96 42.76 3.21
N ASP A 419 9.97 42.25 3.95
CA ASP A 419 10.13 41.48 5.19
C ASP A 419 10.35 39.97 4.94
N GLY A 420 10.39 39.54 3.68
CA GLY A 420 10.53 38.14 3.29
C GLY A 420 9.22 37.36 3.23
N SER A 421 8.07 37.96 3.60
CA SER A 421 6.76 37.35 3.41
C SER A 421 6.33 37.36 1.93
N PHE A 422 5.33 36.55 1.59
CA PHE A 422 4.78 36.47 0.24
C PHE A 422 3.32 36.92 0.23
N THR A 423 2.89 37.55 -0.87
CA THR A 423 1.48 37.88 -1.10
C THR A 423 1.02 37.27 -2.41
N VAL A 424 0.12 36.29 -2.32
CA VAL A 424 -0.52 35.64 -3.47
C VAL A 424 -1.70 36.49 -3.95
N LYS A 425 -1.64 36.93 -5.20
CA LYS A 425 -2.67 37.70 -5.90
C LYS A 425 -3.74 36.74 -6.43
N GLY A 426 -4.84 36.63 -5.69
CA GLY A 426 -5.95 35.72 -6.01
C GLY A 426 -5.89 34.42 -5.23
N ASP A 427 -6.41 33.34 -5.82
CA ASP A 427 -6.55 32.05 -5.15
C ASP A 427 -5.26 31.23 -5.21
N LEU A 428 -4.96 30.50 -4.13
CA LEU A 428 -3.88 29.52 -4.08
C LEU A 428 -4.45 28.10 -4.19
N SER A 429 -4.17 27.41 -5.29
CA SER A 429 -4.61 26.04 -5.51
C SER A 429 -3.46 25.06 -5.28
N LEU A 430 -3.61 24.24 -4.23
CA LEU A 430 -2.81 23.06 -3.93
C LEU A 430 -3.65 21.78 -4.08
N ARG A 431 -4.71 21.85 -4.89
CA ARG A 431 -5.69 20.78 -5.07
C ARG A 431 -5.06 19.58 -5.75
N GLY A 432 -5.30 18.39 -5.18
CA GLY A 432 -4.88 17.15 -5.81
C GLY A 432 -3.38 17.15 -6.04
N LEU A 433 -2.61 17.55 -5.03
CA LEU A 433 -1.14 17.50 -4.95
C LEU A 433 -0.65 16.39 -3.98
N GLY A 434 -1.51 15.44 -3.62
CA GLY A 434 -1.12 14.22 -2.91
C GLY A 434 -0.50 14.48 -1.55
N LEU A 435 -0.69 15.70 -1.02
CA LEU A 435 -0.01 16.22 0.13
C LEU A 435 -0.46 15.44 1.36
N SER A 436 0.49 14.82 2.07
CA SER A 436 0.27 14.29 3.41
C SER A 436 0.41 15.39 4.48
N ARG A 437 1.13 16.47 4.13
CA ARG A 437 1.38 17.68 4.92
C ARG A 437 1.43 18.87 3.99
N LEU A 438 1.02 20.05 4.47
CA LEU A 438 1.19 21.28 3.72
C LEU A 438 2.64 21.79 3.87
N PRO A 439 3.18 22.52 2.87
CA PRO A 439 4.35 23.36 3.09
C PRO A 439 4.03 24.42 4.16
N ASP A 440 5.07 25.02 4.74
CA ASP A 440 4.87 26.15 5.66
C ASP A 440 4.44 27.40 4.87
N LEU A 441 3.16 27.77 5.01
CA LEU A 441 2.55 28.97 4.43
C LEU A 441 2.31 30.04 5.51
N THR A 442 2.89 29.93 6.71
CA THR A 442 2.64 30.88 7.79
C THR A 442 3.12 32.30 7.45
N ASN A 443 4.09 32.43 6.55
CA ASN A 443 4.59 33.69 6.00
C ASN A 443 3.93 34.11 4.66
N VAL A 444 2.86 33.41 4.23
CA VAL A 444 2.14 33.69 2.98
C VAL A 444 0.80 34.33 3.28
N ASN A 445 0.57 35.53 2.73
CA ASN A 445 -0.74 36.17 2.70
C ASN A 445 -1.45 35.86 1.38
N VAL A 446 -2.69 35.37 1.42
CA VAL A 446 -3.48 35.01 0.24
C VAL A 446 -4.68 35.94 0.13
N GLU A 447 -4.73 36.78 -0.91
CA GLU A 447 -5.85 37.74 -1.11
C GLU A 447 -7.17 37.06 -1.54
N GLY A 448 -7.08 35.84 -2.06
CA GLY A 448 -8.19 35.00 -2.48
C GLY A 448 -8.55 33.93 -1.44
N GLY A 449 -8.95 32.76 -1.93
CA GLY A 449 -9.12 31.55 -1.14
C GLY A 449 -8.01 30.53 -1.38
N ILE A 450 -8.07 29.44 -0.61
CA ILE A 450 -7.13 28.33 -0.67
C ILE A 450 -7.90 27.05 -1.00
N ASP A 451 -7.47 26.34 -2.04
CA ASP A 451 -7.98 25.01 -2.38
C ASP A 451 -6.90 23.95 -2.13
N ILE A 452 -7.06 23.19 -1.05
CA ILE A 452 -6.21 22.06 -0.65
C ILE A 452 -7.00 20.75 -0.74
N SER A 453 -8.07 20.70 -1.55
CA SER A 453 -8.92 19.53 -1.67
C SER A 453 -8.23 18.37 -2.40
N ASN A 454 -8.74 17.15 -2.21
CA ASN A 454 -8.23 15.93 -2.86
C ASN A 454 -6.76 15.60 -2.52
N ASN A 455 -6.34 15.91 -1.30
CA ASN A 455 -5.03 15.55 -0.76
C ASN A 455 -5.14 14.38 0.26
N LYS A 456 -4.11 14.16 1.06
CA LYS A 456 -4.04 13.12 2.11
C LYS A 456 -3.74 13.72 3.48
N LEU A 457 -4.15 14.97 3.68
CA LEU A 457 -3.87 15.75 4.87
C LEU A 457 -4.58 15.13 6.08
N LEU A 458 -3.85 14.99 7.18
CA LEU A 458 -4.38 14.55 8.50
C LEU A 458 -4.72 15.75 9.40
N SER A 459 -4.07 16.88 9.16
CA SER A 459 -4.25 18.19 9.79
C SER A 459 -4.14 19.28 8.72
N LEU A 460 -4.40 20.53 9.12
CA LEU A 460 -4.26 21.73 8.32
C LEU A 460 -3.04 22.58 8.74
N GLU A 461 -2.09 21.97 9.43
CA GLU A 461 -0.84 22.59 9.84
C GLU A 461 -0.04 23.06 8.62
N GLY A 462 0.51 24.27 8.72
CA GLY A 462 1.18 24.95 7.61
C GLY A 462 0.30 25.95 6.87
N LEU A 463 -1.02 26.04 7.11
CA LEU A 463 -1.84 27.09 6.50
C LEU A 463 -1.46 28.51 6.99
N PRO A 464 -1.75 29.56 6.20
CA PRO A 464 -1.63 30.94 6.62
C PRO A 464 -2.41 31.23 7.90
N GLN A 465 -1.86 32.11 8.74
CA GLN A 465 -2.51 32.56 9.97
C GLN A 465 -3.22 33.92 9.81
N THR A 466 -3.23 34.48 8.59
CA THR A 466 -4.00 35.67 8.21
C THR A 466 -5.36 35.28 7.63
N PRO A 467 -6.40 36.14 7.71
CA PRO A 467 -7.72 35.85 7.12
C PRO A 467 -7.66 35.53 5.62
N ILE A 468 -8.52 34.61 5.17
CA ILE A 468 -8.66 34.22 3.75
C ILE A 468 -10.14 34.22 3.34
N LYS A 469 -10.42 34.31 2.02
CA LYS A 469 -11.81 34.38 1.53
C LYS A 469 -12.57 33.06 1.62
N PHE A 470 -11.94 31.95 1.26
CA PHE A 470 -12.53 30.62 1.38
C PHE A 470 -11.44 29.57 1.59
N LEU A 471 -11.80 28.44 2.17
CA LEU A 471 -10.94 27.27 2.30
C LEU A 471 -11.68 26.02 1.83
N ASN A 472 -11.13 25.34 0.83
CA ASN A 472 -11.61 24.04 0.40
C ASN A 472 -10.62 22.94 0.84
N ALA A 473 -10.95 22.24 1.91
CA ALA A 473 -10.23 21.09 2.45
C ALA A 473 -10.97 19.76 2.24
N SER A 474 -11.89 19.71 1.26
CA SER A 474 -12.66 18.51 0.97
C SER A 474 -11.79 17.35 0.46
N HIS A 475 -12.26 16.11 0.62
CA HIS A 475 -11.60 14.90 0.15
C HIS A 475 -10.16 14.73 0.69
N ASN A 476 -9.97 14.99 1.98
CA ASN A 476 -8.73 14.72 2.71
C ASN A 476 -8.92 13.56 3.71
N LEU A 477 -7.95 13.36 4.60
CA LEU A 477 -7.98 12.37 5.67
C LEU A 477 -7.98 13.04 7.05
N LEU A 478 -8.54 14.26 7.14
CA LEU A 478 -8.43 15.09 8.33
C LEU A 478 -8.97 14.36 9.55
N LEU A 479 -8.21 14.35 10.64
CA LEU A 479 -8.64 13.86 11.95
C LEU A 479 -9.29 15.00 12.78
N CYS A 480 -8.83 16.23 12.54
CA CYS A 480 -9.32 17.49 13.10
C CYS A 480 -8.93 18.66 12.18
N PHE A 481 -9.29 19.90 12.54
CA PHE A 481 -8.92 21.12 11.80
C PHE A 481 -7.65 21.78 12.35
N ALA A 482 -6.74 20.95 12.85
CA ALA A 482 -5.53 21.41 13.47
C ALA A 482 -4.69 22.32 12.56
N GLY A 483 -4.24 23.48 13.02
CA GLY A 483 -3.42 24.41 12.22
C GLY A 483 -4.19 25.22 11.17
N CYS A 484 -5.52 25.11 11.13
CA CYS A 484 -6.36 25.84 10.21
C CYS A 484 -6.21 27.36 10.37
N THR A 485 -6.37 28.11 9.28
CA THR A 485 -6.45 29.57 9.31
C THR A 485 -7.55 30.04 10.27
N PRO A 486 -7.30 30.94 11.23
CA PRO A 486 -8.28 31.28 12.27
C PRO A 486 -9.60 31.88 11.76
N VAL A 487 -9.54 32.67 10.67
CA VAL A 487 -10.69 33.37 10.10
C VAL A 487 -10.81 33.09 8.61
N ILE A 488 -11.99 32.65 8.17
CA ILE A 488 -12.36 32.44 6.78
C ILE A 488 -13.59 33.31 6.49
N GLU A 489 -13.43 34.36 5.70
CA GLU A 489 -14.48 35.37 5.50
C GLU A 489 -15.75 34.79 4.85
N GLY A 490 -15.58 33.79 3.99
CA GLY A 490 -16.65 33.11 3.26
C GLY A 490 -16.88 31.67 3.74
N SER A 491 -16.56 30.70 2.89
CA SER A 491 -16.88 29.29 3.10
C SER A 491 -15.69 28.43 3.52
N PHE A 492 -15.92 27.52 4.47
CA PHE A 492 -15.03 26.43 4.80
C PHE A 492 -15.65 25.08 4.39
N ASN A 493 -15.13 24.47 3.34
CA ASN A 493 -15.58 23.16 2.87
C ASN A 493 -14.62 22.06 3.36
N TYR A 494 -15.13 21.13 4.16
CA TYR A 494 -14.40 19.96 4.67
C TYR A 494 -15.14 18.65 4.37
N GLN A 495 -15.93 18.62 3.31
CA GLN A 495 -16.63 17.43 2.83
C GLN A 495 -15.67 16.25 2.61
N ASP A 496 -16.18 15.04 2.76
CA ASP A 496 -15.48 13.80 2.42
C ASP A 496 -14.15 13.58 3.18
N ASN A 497 -14.07 14.07 4.43
CA ASN A 497 -13.02 13.74 5.38
C ASN A 497 -13.44 12.55 6.27
N ALA A 498 -13.13 11.33 5.82
CA ALA A 498 -13.64 10.09 6.43
C ALA A 498 -13.15 9.84 7.87
N TYR A 499 -12.00 10.40 8.23
CA TYR A 499 -11.38 10.21 9.54
C TYR A 499 -11.68 11.34 10.53
N LEU A 500 -12.44 12.37 10.14
CA LEU A 500 -12.68 13.52 11.01
C LEU A 500 -13.35 13.02 12.29
N GLN A 501 -12.82 13.39 13.45
CA GLN A 501 -13.37 12.99 14.75
C GLN A 501 -13.92 14.20 15.52
N THR A 502 -13.21 15.32 15.49
CA THR A 502 -13.51 16.52 16.31
C THR A 502 -13.38 17.81 15.48
N THR A 503 -14.05 18.90 15.89
CA THR A 503 -13.85 20.24 15.32
C THR A 503 -12.71 21.02 15.95
N LEU A 504 -11.82 20.34 16.69
CA LEU A 504 -10.64 20.97 17.26
C LEU A 504 -9.83 21.71 16.18
N GLY A 505 -9.45 22.96 16.47
CA GLY A 505 -8.81 23.86 15.52
C GLY A 505 -9.77 24.50 14.49
N LYS A 506 -11.09 24.40 14.68
CA LYS A 506 -12.04 24.98 13.71
C LYS A 506 -11.80 26.48 13.50
N PRO A 507 -11.87 26.94 12.25
CA PRO A 507 -11.85 28.36 11.93
C PRO A 507 -13.21 29.01 12.26
N GLN A 508 -13.25 30.34 12.33
CA GLN A 508 -14.48 31.10 12.18
C GLN A 508 -14.78 31.29 10.70
N ALA A 509 -15.87 30.71 10.21
CA ALA A 509 -16.36 30.89 8.84
C ALA A 509 -17.83 31.33 8.79
N ALA A 510 -18.21 32.08 7.76
CA ALA A 510 -19.61 32.46 7.52
C ALA A 510 -20.48 31.24 7.13
N LYS A 511 -19.87 30.28 6.44
CA LYS A 511 -20.55 29.06 5.97
C LYS A 511 -19.62 27.85 6.07
N TYR A 512 -20.13 26.75 6.59
CA TYR A 512 -19.44 25.46 6.63
C TYR A 512 -20.12 24.48 5.68
N GLU A 513 -19.35 23.81 4.84
CA GLU A 513 -19.84 22.77 3.93
C GLU A 513 -19.24 21.42 4.34
N TYR A 514 -20.11 20.45 4.62
CA TYR A 514 -19.72 19.16 5.20
C TYR A 514 -20.59 18.02 4.67
N GLY A 515 -20.21 16.79 5.01
CA GLY A 515 -20.89 15.57 4.54
C GLY A 515 -19.94 14.57 3.90
N ASN A 516 -20.38 13.33 3.72
CA ASN A 516 -19.62 12.26 3.07
C ASN A 516 -20.28 11.93 1.72
N GLY A 517 -20.01 12.75 0.71
CA GLY A 517 -20.64 12.74 -0.60
C GLY A 517 -20.20 11.60 -1.53
N ARG A 518 -19.08 10.90 -1.29
CA ARG A 518 -18.64 9.80 -2.17
C ARG A 518 -19.58 8.59 -2.18
N ARG A 519 -20.24 8.29 -1.05
CA ARG A 519 -21.15 7.13 -0.94
C ARG A 519 -22.63 7.52 -0.97
N ASP A 520 -22.95 8.78 -0.69
CA ASP A 520 -24.33 9.26 -0.60
C ASP A 520 -24.38 10.78 -0.84
N PRO A 521 -24.66 11.23 -2.07
CA PRO A 521 -24.74 12.66 -2.41
C PRO A 521 -25.76 13.44 -1.58
N GLY A 522 -26.78 12.77 -1.02
CA GLY A 522 -27.78 13.36 -0.13
C GLY A 522 -27.24 13.74 1.25
N ARG A 523 -25.98 13.38 1.58
CA ARG A 523 -25.33 13.70 2.85
C ARG A 523 -24.51 14.98 2.83
N ARG A 524 -24.49 15.72 1.72
CA ARG A 524 -23.90 17.06 1.66
C ARG A 524 -24.84 18.05 2.32
N ALA A 525 -24.32 18.87 3.22
CA ALA A 525 -25.08 19.90 3.89
C ALA A 525 -24.22 21.15 4.13
N THR A 526 -24.92 22.24 4.44
CA THR A 526 -24.33 23.53 4.78
C THR A 526 -24.82 23.97 6.14
N SER A 527 -23.96 24.60 6.94
CA SER A 527 -24.30 25.11 8.28
C SER A 527 -23.61 26.45 8.52
N THR A 528 -24.16 27.25 9.43
CA THR A 528 -23.51 28.45 9.99
C THR A 528 -22.60 28.12 11.16
N GLU A 529 -22.67 26.89 11.67
CA GLU A 529 -21.79 26.36 12.71
C GLU A 529 -20.94 25.20 12.17
N CYS A 530 -19.70 25.11 12.64
CA CYS A 530 -18.84 23.97 12.36
C CYS A 530 -19.30 22.77 13.19
N ILE A 531 -19.62 21.64 12.54
CA ILE A 531 -20.19 20.47 13.21
C ILE A 531 -19.26 19.27 13.02
N GLY A 532 -18.70 18.81 14.13
CA GLY A 532 -17.85 17.62 14.17
C GLY A 532 -18.68 16.36 14.36
N PRO A 533 -18.14 15.20 13.93
CA PRO A 533 -18.86 13.95 14.09
C PRO A 533 -19.14 13.52 15.52
N LEU A 534 -18.32 13.97 16.49
CA LEU A 534 -18.54 13.78 17.93
C LEU A 534 -19.48 14.81 18.57
N GLU A 535 -19.76 15.91 17.88
CA GLU A 535 -20.53 17.06 18.38
C GLU A 535 -21.93 17.12 17.75
N LYS A 536 -22.33 16.05 17.05
CA LYS A 536 -23.61 15.96 16.35
C LYS A 536 -24.79 15.82 17.31
N PRO A 537 -25.92 16.46 17.00
CA PRO A 537 -27.23 16.03 17.48
C PRO A 537 -27.56 14.61 16.99
N ASP A 538 -28.34 13.83 17.76
CA ASP A 538 -28.75 12.46 17.40
C ASP A 538 -29.45 12.33 16.03
N ASN A 539 -29.98 13.43 15.51
CA ASN A 539 -30.75 13.50 14.27
C ASN A 539 -29.92 13.94 13.05
N PHE A 540 -28.60 13.97 13.16
CA PHE A 540 -27.74 14.60 12.16
C PHE A 540 -27.46 13.70 10.94
N PRO A 541 -27.80 14.11 9.71
CA PRO A 541 -27.82 13.24 8.53
C PRO A 541 -26.44 12.85 7.97
N GLY A 542 -25.36 13.53 8.37
CA GLY A 542 -24.13 13.59 7.56
C GLY A 542 -23.05 12.54 7.82
N PHE A 543 -23.01 11.88 8.99
CA PHE A 543 -22.01 10.83 9.21
C PHE A 543 -22.53 9.72 10.13
N LYS A 544 -23.18 8.71 9.54
CA LYS A 544 -23.29 7.39 10.14
C LYS A 544 -22.03 6.60 9.77
N ARG A 545 -21.31 6.06 10.76
CA ARG A 545 -20.33 4.98 10.53
C ARG A 545 -21.12 3.78 9.99
N SER A 546 -20.70 3.23 8.85
CA SER A 546 -21.14 1.89 8.42
C SER A 546 -20.49 0.83 9.30
#